data_AF-A0A1N7FXC1-F1
#
_entry.id   AF-A0A1N7FXC1-F1
#
_cell.length_a   1.000
_cell.length_b   1.000
_cell.length_c   1.000
_cell.angle_alpha   90.00
_cell.angle_beta   90.00
_cell.angle_gamma   90.00
#
_symmetry.space_group_name_H-M   'P 1'
#
loop_
_entity.id
_entity.type
_entity.pdbx_description
1 polymer ?
#
loop_
_entity_poly.entity_id
_entity_poly.type
_entity_poly.pdbx_seq_one_letter_code
_entity_poly.pdbx_strand_id
1 'polypeptide(L)'
;MNVPDTDWLKDRHDMVFFAIRWAPFGGGAPEDIWTQFGVAERVFFLRLRQLLSGQRPAGADDLTWTRLRAVCDARLDVPAPPISHTGDATPA
;
A
#
# COMPACT_ATOMS: atom_id res chain seq x y z
N MET A 1 8.72 -9.32 -21.15
CA MET A 1 9.60 -8.37 -20.44
C MET A 1 8.68 -7.37 -19.74
N ASN A 2 8.42 -7.56 -18.44
CA ASN A 2 7.56 -6.63 -17.69
C ASN A 2 8.40 -5.36 -17.47
N VAL A 3 8.14 -4.29 -18.22
CA VAL A 3 8.75 -3.00 -17.93
C VAL A 3 8.37 -2.67 -16.48
N PRO A 4 9.32 -2.37 -15.58
CA PRO A 4 8.95 -1.89 -14.27
C PRO A 4 8.21 -0.58 -14.50
N ASP A 5 6.89 -0.57 -14.32
CA ASP A 5 6.16 0.67 -14.16
C ASP A 5 6.89 1.43 -13.06
N THR A 6 7.66 2.46 -13.43
CA THR A 6 8.48 3.27 -12.52
C THR A 6 7.95 4.70 -12.45
N ASP A 7 6.85 4.99 -13.15
CA ASP A 7 6.20 6.30 -13.18
C ASP A 7 5.76 6.73 -11.78
N TRP A 8 5.33 5.78 -10.95
CA TRP A 8 4.98 5.98 -9.54
C TRP A 8 6.12 6.53 -8.66
N LEU A 9 7.39 6.50 -9.11
CA LEU A 9 8.48 7.16 -8.39
C LEU A 9 8.32 8.68 -8.32
N LYS A 10 7.50 9.27 -9.20
CA LYS A 10 7.13 10.69 -9.15
C LYS A 10 6.30 10.99 -7.91
N ASP A 11 5.37 10.09 -7.57
CA ASP A 11 4.45 10.21 -6.43
C ASP A 11 5.02 9.62 -5.13
N ARG A 12 6.29 9.18 -5.10
CA ARG A 12 6.88 8.50 -3.94
C ARG A 12 6.77 9.29 -2.63
N HIS A 13 6.84 10.61 -2.69
CA HIS A 13 6.72 11.44 -1.50
C HIS A 13 5.29 11.45 -0.99
N ASP A 14 4.30 11.58 -1.86
CA ASP A 14 2.88 11.50 -1.54
C ASP A 14 2.50 10.12 -1.00
N MET A 15 3.05 9.03 -1.56
CA MET A 15 2.84 7.68 -1.04
C MET A 15 3.34 7.54 0.41
N VAL A 16 4.54 8.05 0.70
CA VAL A 16 5.09 8.02 2.07
C VAL A 16 4.32 8.94 3.00
N PHE A 17 3.96 10.15 2.56
CA PHE A 17 3.21 11.11 3.37
C PHE A 17 1.81 10.57 3.73
N PHE A 18 1.12 10.00 2.75
CA PHE A 18 -0.14 9.28 2.95
C PHE A 18 0.04 8.17 3.99
N ALA A 19 1.04 7.31 3.82
CA ALA A 19 1.28 6.23 4.75
C ALA A 19 1.57 6.73 6.18
N ILE A 20 2.37 7.78 6.35
CA ILE A 20 2.66 8.41 7.66
C ILE A 20 1.37 8.92 8.31
N ARG A 21 0.52 9.63 7.54
CA ARG A 21 -0.75 10.16 8.03
C ARG A 21 -1.69 9.05 8.53
N TRP A 22 -1.69 7.90 7.86
CA TRP A 22 -2.58 6.79 8.18
C TRP A 22 -1.93 5.69 9.05
N ALA A 23 -0.65 5.81 9.38
CA ALA A 23 0.07 4.88 10.25
C ALA A 23 -0.63 4.59 11.59
N PRO A 24 -1.18 5.58 12.35
CA PRO A 24 -1.87 5.28 13.60
C PRO A 24 -3.17 4.48 13.44
N PHE A 25 -3.73 4.42 12.24
CA PHE A 25 -4.96 3.69 11.92
C PHE A 25 -4.70 2.33 11.23
N GLY A 26 -3.42 1.93 11.09
CA GLY A 26 -3.06 0.68 10.41
C GLY A 26 -2.99 0.79 8.89
N GLY A 27 -2.86 2.00 8.35
CA GLY A 27 -2.78 2.29 6.92
C GLY A 27 -4.08 2.87 6.34
N GLY A 28 -4.00 3.46 5.15
CA GLY A 28 -5.16 4.06 4.49
C GLY A 28 -6.13 3.00 3.95
N ALA A 29 -7.37 3.41 3.73
CA ALA A 29 -8.39 2.54 3.13
C ALA A 29 -8.07 2.25 1.65
N PRO A 30 -8.46 1.07 1.13
CA PRO A 30 -8.21 0.70 -0.26
C PRO A 30 -8.85 1.69 -1.25
N GLU A 31 -10.01 2.25 -0.91
CA GLU A 31 -10.75 3.22 -1.73
C GLU A 31 -10.01 4.56 -1.83
N ASP A 32 -9.44 5.05 -0.72
CA ASP A 32 -8.61 6.26 -0.71
C ASP A 32 -7.33 6.08 -1.52
N ILE A 33 -6.70 4.90 -1.41
CA ILE A 33 -5.50 4.55 -2.18
C ILE A 33 -5.82 4.55 -3.68
N TRP A 34 -6.92 3.92 -4.07
CA TRP A 34 -7.38 3.89 -5.46
C TRP A 34 -7.69 5.31 -5.96
N THR A 35 -8.37 6.11 -5.16
CA THR A 35 -8.77 7.48 -5.52
C THR A 35 -7.56 8.41 -5.70
N GLN A 36 -6.54 8.31 -4.86
CA GLN A 36 -5.36 9.17 -4.95
C GLN A 36 -4.32 8.69 -5.95
N PHE A 37 -4.03 7.38 -5.97
CA PHE A 37 -2.88 6.84 -6.71
C PHE A 37 -3.29 6.01 -7.94
N GLY A 38 -4.58 5.75 -8.14
CA GLY A 38 -5.07 4.96 -9.26
C GLY A 38 -4.62 3.50 -9.25
N VAL A 39 -4.19 2.98 -8.10
CA VAL A 39 -3.68 1.62 -7.95
C VAL A 39 -4.39 0.85 -6.86
N ALA A 40 -4.42 -0.47 -7.02
CA ALA A 40 -4.92 -1.37 -5.99
C ALA A 40 -4.06 -1.28 -4.73
N GLU A 41 -4.70 -1.48 -3.57
CA GLU A 41 -4.06 -1.48 -2.24
C GLU A 41 -2.76 -2.31 -2.20
N ARG A 42 -2.80 -3.54 -2.71
CA ARG A 42 -1.61 -4.43 -2.71
C ARG A 42 -0.44 -3.85 -3.50
N VAL A 43 -0.71 -3.20 -4.64
CA VAL A 43 0.32 -2.57 -5.48
C VAL A 43 0.92 -1.36 -4.75
N PHE A 44 0.08 -0.56 -4.08
CA PHE A 44 0.52 0.56 -3.26
C PHE A 44 1.47 0.09 -2.14
N PHE A 45 1.08 -0.92 -1.35
CA PHE A 45 1.92 -1.41 -0.25
C PHE A 45 3.20 -2.10 -0.74
N LEU A 46 3.20 -2.76 -1.90
CA LEU A 46 4.43 -3.29 -2.51
C LEU A 46 5.41 -2.17 -2.88
N ARG A 47 4.92 -1.10 -3.51
CA ARG A 47 5.72 0.08 -3.87
C ARG A 47 6.22 0.80 -2.62
N LEU A 48 5.35 0.98 -1.63
CA LEU A 48 5.71 1.58 -0.34
C LEU A 48 6.79 0.75 0.36
N ARG A 49 6.68 -0.59 0.37
CA ARG A 49 7.73 -1.47 0.90
C ARG A 49 9.07 -1.24 0.20
N GLN A 50 9.09 -1.08 -1.12
CA GLN A 50 10.32 -0.77 -1.85
C GLN A 50 10.92 0.58 -1.42
N LEU A 51 10.09 1.61 -1.24
CA LEU A 51 10.53 2.92 -0.72
C LEU A 51 11.10 2.80 0.70
N LEU A 52 10.44 2.01 1.56
CA LEU A 52 10.84 1.78 2.95
C LEU A 52 12.09 0.88 3.08
N SER A 53 12.37 0.05 2.08
CA SER A 53 13.60 -0.75 1.97
C SER A 53 14.81 0.08 1.54
N GLY A 54 14.59 1.28 0.99
CA GLY A 54 15.65 2.24 0.66
C GLY A 54 16.20 2.99 1.88
N GLN A 55 16.99 4.02 1.60
CA GLN A 55 17.57 4.88 2.64
C GLN A 55 16.47 5.72 3.31
N ARG A 56 16.34 5.57 4.63
CA ARG A 56 15.43 6.38 5.44
C ARG A 56 15.83 7.87 5.30
N PRO A 57 14.89 8.77 4.97
CA PRO A 57 15.20 10.19 4.87
C PRO A 57 15.62 10.77 6.23
N ALA A 58 16.59 11.69 6.21
CA ALA A 58 17.06 12.37 7.41
C ALA A 58 15.91 13.19 8.01
N GLY A 59 15.39 12.77 9.17
CA GLY A 59 14.25 13.40 9.84
C GLY A 59 12.98 12.54 9.89
N ALA A 60 12.93 11.38 9.22
CA ALA A 60 11.85 10.43 9.46
C ALA A 60 12.04 9.74 10.81
N ASP A 61 11.00 9.78 11.64
CA ASP A 61 11.00 9.18 12.98
C ASP A 61 11.16 7.65 12.92
N ASP A 62 12.11 7.09 13.69
CA ASP A 62 12.43 5.65 13.69
C ASP A 62 11.21 4.78 14.02
N LEU A 63 10.37 5.25 14.95
CA LEU A 63 9.18 4.53 15.39
C LEU A 63 8.14 4.51 14.27
N THR A 64 7.94 5.65 13.61
CA THR A 64 7.02 5.76 12.47
C THR A 64 7.48 4.87 11.32
N TRP A 65 8.77 4.89 10.99
CA TRP A 65 9.33 4.07 9.92
C TRP A 65 9.18 2.56 10.18
N THR A 66 9.39 2.15 11.42
CA THR A 66 9.20 0.75 11.85
C THR A 66 7.73 0.34 11.78
N ARG A 67 6.82 1.20 12.24
CA ARG A 67 5.37 0.96 12.15
C ARG A 67 4.91 0.82 10.70
N LEU A 68 5.39 1.68 9.79
CA LEU A 68 5.05 1.60 8.37
C LEU A 68 5.47 0.28 7.75
N ARG A 69 6.66 -0.23 8.08
CA ARG A 69 7.12 -1.54 7.62
C ARG A 69 6.23 -2.66 8.15
N ALA A 70 5.86 -2.63 9.43
CA ALA A 70 4.96 -3.62 10.03
C ALA A 70 3.57 -3.61 9.37
N VAL A 71 3.02 -2.43 9.08
CA VAL A 71 1.74 -2.29 8.35
C VAL A 71 1.85 -2.88 6.94
N CYS A 72 2.94 -2.59 6.21
CA CYS A 72 3.15 -3.17 4.89
C CYS A 72 3.21 -4.70 4.94
N ASP A 73 3.92 -5.26 5.91
CA ASP A 73 4.05 -6.72 6.05
C ASP A 73 2.69 -7.36 6.36
N ALA A 74 1.97 -6.83 7.34
CA ALA A 74 0.63 -7.32 7.70
C ALA A 74 -0.37 -7.26 6.54
N ARG A 75 -0.37 -6.16 5.76
CA ARG A 75 -1.28 -5.99 4.61
C ARG A 75 -0.91 -6.86 3.41
N LEU A 76 0.36 -7.19 3.25
CA LEU A 76 0.83 -8.05 2.15
C LEU A 76 0.71 -9.54 2.49
N ASP A 77 0.80 -9.89 3.78
CA ASP A 77 0.61 -11.23 4.32
C ASP A 77 -0.85 -11.68 4.24
N VAL A 78 -1.80 -10.78 4.49
CA VAL A 78 -3.23 -11.08 4.28
C VAL A 78 -3.44 -11.46 2.80
N PRO A 79 -3.82 -12.71 2.50
CA PRO A 79 -4.19 -13.07 1.14
C PRO A 79 -5.38 -12.22 0.76
N ALA A 80 -5.32 -11.57 -0.41
CA ALA A 80 -6.44 -10.79 -0.92
C ALA A 80 -7.71 -11.65 -0.76
N PRO A 81 -8.77 -11.14 -0.12
CA PRO A 81 -9.97 -11.93 0.08
C PRO A 81 -10.39 -12.48 -1.29
N PRO A 82 -10.81 -13.76 -1.38
CA PRO A 82 -11.34 -14.28 -2.62
C PRO A 82 -12.43 -13.29 -3.05
N ILE A 83 -12.30 -12.75 -4.25
CA ILE A 83 -13.25 -11.80 -4.81
C ILE A 83 -14.59 -12.53 -4.76
N SER A 84 -15.43 -12.22 -3.79
CA SER A 84 -16.81 -12.70 -3.75
C SER A 84 -17.51 -12.02 -4.91
N HIS A 85 -17.40 -12.61 -6.09
CA HIS A 85 -18.40 -12.46 -7.14
C HIS A 85 -19.68 -13.06 -6.55
N THR A 86 -20.41 -12.26 -5.78
CA THR A 86 -21.79 -12.54 -5.43
C THR A 86 -22.56 -12.51 -6.75
N GLY A 87 -22.72 -13.70 -7.33
CA GLY A 87 -23.34 -13.89 -8.62
C GLY A 87 -23.35 -15.36 -9.04
N ASP A 88 -23.37 -16.30 -8.10
CA ASP A 88 -23.84 -17.65 -8.42
C ASP A 88 -25.32 -17.71 -8.05
N ALA A 89 -26.14 -17.51 -9.07
CA ALA A 89 -27.58 -17.64 -9.01
C ALA A 89 -27.92 -19.10 -8.68
N THR A 90 -28.65 -19.31 -7.59
CA THR A 90 -29.36 -20.56 -7.30
C THR A 90 -30.19 -20.98 -8.52
N PRO A 91 -30.01 -22.17 -9.11
CA PRO A 91 -31.07 -22.82 -9.84
C PRO A 91 -31.90 -23.70 -8.89
N ALA A 92 -33.20 -23.61 -9.11
CA ALA A 92 -34.30 -24.26 -8.40
C ALA A 92 -34.34 -25.79 -8.55
#